data_AF-A0A1E5SY10-F1
#
_entry.id   AF-A0A1E5SY10-F1
#
_cell.length_a   1.000
_cell.length_b   1.000
_cell.length_c   1.000
_cell.angle_alpha   90.00
_cell.angle_beta   90.00
_cell.angle_gamma   90.00
#
_symmetry.space_group_name_H-M   'P 1'
#
loop_
_entity.id
_entity.type
_entity.pdbx_description
1 polymer ?
#
loop_
_entity_poly.entity_id
_entity_poly.type
_entity_poly.pdbx_seq_one_letter_code
_entity_poly.pdbx_strand_id
1 'polypeptide(L)'
;MKSKGFFVLLVIVLLFSCNHKNEEEKKLLKQAFENQQEAIALMQRLADSLKGAEYHHKDSLLEVIHTLEEGLFAIPGYDLVLEGHEGHDHGDPNVALSISEIVAVHEELLKQLKQIQTLLRP
;
A
#
# COMPACT_ATOMS: atom_id res chain seq x y z
N MET A 1 3.56 10.76 54.42
CA MET A 1 2.91 11.36 53.22
C MET A 1 3.92 11.46 52.07
N LYS A 2 4.18 10.40 51.29
CA LYS A 2 5.14 10.43 50.14
C LYS A 2 4.70 9.57 48.94
N SER A 3 3.41 9.25 48.80
CA SER A 3 2.90 8.35 47.75
C SER A 3 2.16 9.06 46.60
N LYS A 4 1.88 10.38 46.72
CA LYS A 4 1.05 11.10 45.75
C LYS A 4 1.78 11.49 44.46
N GLY A 5 3.10 11.69 44.51
CA GLY A 5 3.90 12.05 43.33
C GLY A 5 4.12 10.90 42.34
N PHE A 6 4.22 9.67 42.82
CA PHE A 6 4.48 8.50 41.98
C PHE A 6 3.28 8.13 41.09
N PHE A 7 2.06 8.33 41.60
CA PHE A 7 0.83 8.01 40.88
C PHE A 7 0.57 8.95 39.69
N VAL A 8 0.97 10.23 39.81
CA VAL A 8 0.83 11.21 38.72
C VAL A 8 1.84 10.94 37.60
N LEU A 9 3.07 10.54 37.95
CA LEU A 9 4.11 10.23 36.97
C LEU A 9 3.73 9.02 36.09
N LEU A 10 3.11 7.99 36.69
CA LEU A 10 2.67 6.78 35.98
C LEU A 10 1.57 7.09 34.94
N VAL A 11 0.63 7.98 35.27
CA VAL A 11 -0.45 8.40 34.36
C VAL A 11 0.10 9.19 33.19
N ILE A 12 1.09 10.07 33.41
CA ILE A 12 1.72 10.85 32.33
C ILE A 12 2.46 9.91 31.37
N VAL A 13 3.24 8.95 31.87
CA VAL A 13 4.00 8.01 31.01
C VAL A 13 3.07 7.13 30.14
N LEU A 14 1.92 6.72 30.68
CA LEU A 14 0.91 5.95 29.93
C LEU A 14 0.25 6.81 28.83
N LEU A 15 -0.04 8.08 29.10
CA LEU A 15 -0.62 8.99 28.10
C LEU A 15 0.36 9.31 26.96
N PHE A 16 1.66 9.45 27.25
CA PHE A 16 2.67 9.67 26.22
C PHE A 16 2.89 8.44 25.32
N SER A 17 2.76 7.22 25.85
CA SER A 17 2.91 5.98 25.06
C SER A 17 1.75 5.76 24.08
N CYS A 18 0.52 6.13 24.46
CA CYS A 18 -0.63 6.02 23.57
C CYS A 18 -0.60 7.02 22.40
N ASN A 19 -0.12 8.26 22.63
CA ASN A 19 -0.02 9.25 21.55
C ASN A 19 1.07 8.90 20.52
N HIS A 20 2.19 8.32 20.96
CA HIS A 20 3.29 7.98 20.05
C HIS A 20 2.92 6.85 19.09
N LYS A 21 2.26 5.81 19.59
CA LYS A 21 1.80 4.67 18.78
C LYS A 21 0.87 5.10 17.65
N ASN A 22 -0.05 6.02 17.93
CA ASN A 22 -1.01 6.52 16.94
C ASN A 22 -0.32 7.30 15.80
N GLU A 23 0.70 8.10 16.11
CA GLU A 23 1.46 8.84 15.08
C GLU A 23 2.35 7.92 14.23
N GLU A 24 2.93 6.88 14.83
CA GLU A 24 3.70 5.87 14.11
C GLU A 24 2.80 5.06 13.14
N GLU A 25 1.63 4.62 13.61
CA GLU A 25 0.64 3.91 12.80
C GLU A 25 0.17 4.75 11.61
N LYS A 26 -0.15 6.03 11.83
CA LYS A 26 -0.51 6.96 10.74
C LYS A 26 0.62 7.12 9.73
N LYS A 27 1.87 7.19 10.18
CA LYS A 27 3.03 7.30 9.29
C LYS A 27 3.18 6.06 8.42
N LEU A 28 2.99 4.86 8.98
CA LEU A 28 3.04 3.60 8.24
C LEU A 28 1.91 3.50 7.21
N LEU A 29 0.68 3.87 7.60
CA LEU A 29 -0.46 3.91 6.66
C LEU A 29 -0.23 4.92 5.53
N LYS A 30 0.34 6.09 5.82
CA LYS A 30 0.72 7.07 4.79
C LYS A 30 1.78 6.50 3.83
N GLN A 31 2.77 5.79 4.34
CA GLN A 31 3.80 5.14 3.51
C GLN A 31 3.18 4.06 2.62
N ALA A 32 2.28 3.23 3.15
CA ALA A 32 1.57 2.23 2.35
C ALA A 32 0.76 2.90 1.23
N PHE A 33 0.07 4.01 1.52
CA PHE A 33 -0.67 4.77 0.54
C PHE A 33 0.22 5.39 -0.54
N GLU A 34 1.35 5.99 -0.16
CA GLU A 34 2.32 6.51 -1.12
C GLU A 34 2.86 5.40 -2.05
N ASN A 35 3.15 4.22 -1.49
CA ASN A 35 3.57 3.05 -2.27
C ASN A 35 2.46 2.55 -3.21
N GLN A 36 1.19 2.56 -2.76
CA GLN A 36 0.03 2.20 -3.58
C GLN A 36 -0.12 3.14 -4.78
N GLN A 37 -0.03 4.45 -4.55
CA GLN A 37 -0.11 5.45 -5.63
C GLN A 37 1.04 5.31 -6.62
N GLU A 38 2.26 5.02 -6.15
CA GLU A 38 3.39 4.75 -7.03
C GLU A 38 3.18 3.46 -7.85
N ALA A 39 2.65 2.41 -7.23
CA ALA A 39 2.33 1.15 -7.88
C ALA A 39 1.29 1.34 -8.99
N ILE A 40 0.18 2.04 -8.73
CA ILE A 40 -0.86 2.36 -9.72
C ILE A 40 -0.25 3.11 -10.90
N ALA A 41 0.51 4.18 -10.65
CA ALA A 41 1.15 4.96 -11.71
C ALA A 41 2.18 4.13 -12.51
N LEU A 42 2.85 3.16 -11.88
CA LEU A 42 3.78 2.27 -12.56
C LEU A 42 3.04 1.23 -13.41
N MET A 43 1.95 0.64 -12.92
CA MET A 43 1.10 -0.28 -13.69
C MET A 43 0.55 0.38 -14.95
N GLN A 44 0.02 1.60 -14.84
CA GLN A 44 -0.48 2.34 -16.00
C GLN A 44 0.62 2.59 -17.04
N ARG A 45 1.81 3.03 -16.60
CA ARG A 45 2.97 3.23 -17.50
C ARG A 45 3.43 1.94 -18.18
N LEU A 46 3.44 0.82 -17.46
CA LEU A 46 3.81 -0.49 -18.00
C LEU A 46 2.78 -0.96 -19.03
N ALA A 47 1.49 -0.85 -18.73
CA ALA A 47 0.41 -1.18 -19.64
C ALA A 47 0.49 -0.36 -20.93
N ASP A 48 0.74 0.94 -20.83
CA ASP A 48 0.88 1.82 -22.00
C ASP A 48 2.15 1.51 -22.82
N SER A 49 3.26 1.19 -22.16
CA SER A 49 4.50 0.77 -22.84
C SER A 49 4.29 -0.53 -23.63
N LEU A 50 3.53 -1.48 -23.06
CA LEU A 50 3.20 -2.75 -23.71
C LEU A 50 2.22 -2.58 -24.87
N LYS A 51 1.28 -1.62 -24.82
CA LYS A 51 0.34 -1.36 -25.94
C LYS A 51 1.08 -1.07 -27.25
N GLY A 52 2.19 -0.32 -27.19
CA GLY A 52 2.97 0.10 -28.36
C GLY A 52 4.16 -0.77 -28.74
N ALA A 53 4.45 -1.85 -28.01
CA ALA A 53 5.66 -2.65 -28.19
C ALA A 53 5.41 -4.03 -28.81
N GLU A 54 6.34 -4.50 -29.63
CA GLU A 54 6.34 -5.86 -30.22
C GLU A 54 6.98 -6.87 -29.25
N TYR A 55 6.40 -7.06 -28.07
CA TYR A 55 6.80 -8.14 -27.16
C TYR A 55 6.03 -9.43 -27.45
N HIS A 56 6.75 -10.54 -27.59
CA HIS A 56 6.15 -11.87 -27.81
C HIS A 56 5.17 -12.32 -26.71
N HIS A 57 5.30 -11.77 -25.49
CA HIS A 57 4.46 -12.11 -24.34
C HIS A 57 3.63 -10.92 -23.82
N LYS A 58 3.37 -9.94 -24.69
CA LYS A 58 2.62 -8.71 -24.34
C LYS A 58 1.31 -9.00 -23.60
N ASP A 59 0.47 -9.88 -24.14
CA ASP A 59 -0.87 -10.13 -23.58
C ASP A 59 -0.79 -10.77 -22.19
N SER A 60 0.13 -11.73 -22.01
CA SER A 60 0.39 -12.33 -20.69
C SER A 60 0.91 -11.32 -19.68
N LEU A 61 1.76 -10.37 -20.10
CA LEU A 61 2.25 -9.32 -19.22
C LEU A 61 1.16 -8.31 -18.84
N LEU A 62 0.27 -7.97 -19.78
CA LEU A 62 -0.89 -7.14 -19.49
C LEU A 62 -1.84 -7.82 -18.51
N GLU A 63 -2.06 -9.12 -18.64
CA GLU A 63 -2.87 -9.92 -17.71
C GLU A 63 -2.26 -9.95 -16.30
N VAL A 64 -0.93 -10.11 -16.20
CA VAL A 64 -0.24 -10.02 -14.90
C VAL A 64 -0.40 -8.63 -14.27
N ILE A 65 -0.24 -7.56 -15.06
CA ILE A 65 -0.44 -6.19 -14.55
C ILE A 65 -1.88 -6.00 -14.06
N HIS A 66 -2.87 -6.50 -14.81
CA HIS A 66 -4.27 -6.41 -14.42
C HIS A 66 -4.57 -7.20 -13.14
N THR A 67 -4.01 -8.41 -13.00
CA THR A 67 -4.14 -9.22 -11.78
C THR A 67 -3.55 -8.51 -10.55
N LEU A 68 -2.42 -7.80 -10.73
CA LEU A 68 -1.81 -7.01 -9.65
C LEU A 68 -2.68 -5.80 -9.27
N GLU A 69 -3.36 -5.18 -10.23
CA GLU A 69 -4.31 -4.09 -10.01
C GLU A 69 -5.59 -4.57 -9.29
N GLU A 70 -6.12 -5.73 -9.66
CA GLU A 70 -7.25 -6.36 -8.95
C GLU A 70 -6.91 -6.73 -7.49
N GLY A 71 -5.63 -7.00 -7.20
CA GLY A 71 -5.13 -7.26 -5.86
C GLY A 71 -5.00 -6.02 -4.96
N LEU A 72 -5.23 -4.81 -5.49
CA LEU A 72 -5.26 -3.60 -4.69
C LEU A 72 -6.47 -3.59 -3.75
N PHE A 73 -6.30 -2.96 -2.58
CA PHE A 73 -7.36 -2.81 -1.59
C PHE A 73 -7.27 -1.43 -0.91
N ALA A 74 -8.35 -1.00 -0.28
CA ALA A 74 -8.38 0.27 0.42
C ALA A 74 -7.50 0.25 1.67
N ILE A 75 -6.70 1.29 1.87
CA ILE A 75 -5.89 1.46 3.07
C ILE A 75 -6.72 2.23 4.11
N PRO A 76 -6.76 1.82 5.38
CA PRO A 76 -7.52 2.53 6.41
C PRO A 76 -7.22 4.04 6.44
N GLY A 77 -8.26 4.85 6.23
CA GLY A 77 -8.16 6.31 6.21
C GLY A 77 -7.79 6.93 4.86
N TYR A 78 -7.69 6.13 3.80
CA TYR A 78 -7.38 6.57 2.44
C TYR A 78 -8.31 5.89 1.43
N ASP A 79 -8.79 6.66 0.46
CA ASP A 79 -9.63 6.14 -0.62
C ASP A 79 -8.76 5.53 -1.72
N LEU A 80 -9.15 4.34 -2.20
CA LEU A 80 -8.58 3.76 -3.41
C LEU A 80 -9.30 4.36 -4.63
N VAL A 81 -8.54 5.06 -5.47
CA VAL A 81 -9.06 5.68 -6.71
C VAL A 81 -8.36 5.05 -7.90
N LEU A 82 -9.10 4.28 -8.69
CA LEU A 82 -8.64 3.67 -9.94
C LEU A 82 -9.43 4.27 -11.11
N GLU A 83 -8.77 5.05 -11.97
CA GLU A 83 -9.42 5.71 -13.11
C GLU A 83 -9.85 4.66 -14.14
N GLY A 84 -11.13 4.68 -14.55
CA GLY A 84 -11.66 3.77 -15.57
C GLY A 84 -12.17 2.42 -15.06
N HIS A 85 -12.09 2.17 -13.75
CA HIS A 85 -12.55 0.94 -13.09
C HIS A 85 -13.72 1.23 -12.13
N GLU A 86 -14.75 1.95 -12.61
CA GLU A 86 -15.94 2.23 -11.82
C GLU A 86 -16.78 0.95 -11.62
N GLY A 87 -16.80 0.41 -10.40
CA GLY A 87 -17.70 -0.68 -10.00
C GLY A 87 -17.11 -2.09 -10.00
N HIS A 88 -15.78 -2.26 -10.10
CA HIS A 88 -15.11 -3.54 -9.84
C HIS A 88 -14.73 -3.64 -8.36
N ASP A 89 -15.08 -4.76 -7.71
CA ASP A 89 -14.67 -5.04 -6.33
C ASP A 89 -13.15 -5.31 -6.31
N HIS A 90 -12.38 -4.31 -5.92
CA HIS A 90 -10.94 -4.43 -5.67
C HIS A 90 -10.73 -4.84 -4.21
N GLY A 91 -10.31 -6.08 -4.01
CA GLY A 91 -10.05 -6.68 -2.70
C GLY A 91 -11.30 -7.02 -1.88
N ASP A 92 -11.35 -8.24 -1.32
CA ASP A 92 -12.36 -8.59 -0.32
C ASP A 92 -12.12 -7.77 0.97
N PRO A 93 -13.07 -6.93 1.43
CA PRO A 93 -12.92 -6.15 2.65
C PRO A 93 -12.78 -7.01 3.93
N ASN A 94 -12.97 -8.33 3.84
CA ASN A 94 -12.91 -9.24 4.99
C ASN A 94 -11.49 -9.68 5.41
N VAL A 95 -10.44 -9.32 4.67
CA VAL A 95 -9.07 -9.63 5.10
C VAL A 95 -8.55 -8.53 6.03
N ALA A 96 -8.67 -8.77 7.33
CA ALA A 96 -8.15 -7.87 8.36
C ALA A 96 -6.61 -8.00 8.46
N LEU A 97 -5.89 -7.26 7.63
CA LEU A 97 -4.44 -7.14 7.70
C LEU A 97 -4.02 -6.18 8.82
N SER A 98 -2.93 -6.51 9.53
CA SER A 98 -2.24 -5.56 10.39
C SER A 98 -1.58 -4.45 9.58
N ILE A 99 -1.32 -3.29 10.20
CA ILE A 99 -0.67 -2.15 9.51
C ILE A 99 0.69 -2.54 8.91
N SER A 100 1.47 -3.37 9.61
CA SER A 100 2.74 -3.89 9.09
C SER A 100 2.56 -4.79 7.87
N GLU A 101 1.51 -5.60 7.83
CA GLU A 101 1.20 -6.44 6.66
C GLU A 101 0.72 -5.59 5.48
N ILE A 102 -0.09 -4.55 5.73
CA ILE A 102 -0.49 -3.58 4.70
C ILE A 102 0.75 -2.94 4.07
N VAL A 103 1.70 -2.47 4.89
CA VAL A 103 2.95 -1.88 4.38
C VAL A 103 3.75 -2.91 3.56
N ALA A 104 3.95 -4.12 4.10
CA ALA A 104 4.75 -5.15 3.45
C ALA A 104 4.17 -5.57 2.09
N VAL A 105 2.85 -5.69 1.98
CA VAL A 105 2.18 -6.01 0.71
C VAL A 105 2.41 -4.92 -0.34
N HIS A 106 2.27 -3.64 0.04
CA HIS A 106 2.47 -2.54 -0.89
C HIS A 106 3.95 -2.36 -1.29
N GLU A 107 4.89 -2.62 -0.38
CA GLU A 107 6.32 -2.63 -0.70
C GLU A 107 6.69 -3.76 -1.67
N GLU A 108 6.18 -4.97 -1.45
CA GLU A 108 6.44 -6.11 -2.34
C GLU A 108 5.77 -5.92 -3.72
N LEU A 109 4.55 -5.39 -3.77
CA LEU A 109 3.88 -5.02 -5.03
C LEU A 109 4.75 -4.04 -5.84
N LEU A 110 5.18 -2.95 -5.20
CA LEU A 110 6.00 -1.94 -5.88
C LEU A 110 7.34 -2.52 -6.35
N LYS A 111 7.94 -3.42 -5.58
CA LYS A 111 9.17 -4.13 -5.95
C LYS A 111 8.96 -5.04 -7.16
N GLN A 112 7.88 -5.81 -7.21
CA GLN A 112 7.56 -6.67 -8.37
C GLN A 112 7.34 -5.84 -9.64
N LEU A 113 6.61 -4.72 -9.54
CA LEU A 113 6.40 -3.82 -10.66
C LEU A 113 7.71 -3.19 -11.17
N LYS A 114 8.61 -2.81 -10.26
CA LYS A 114 9.96 -2.31 -10.62
C LYS A 114 10.83 -3.39 -11.29
N GLN A 115 10.69 -4.64 -10.87
CA GLN A 115 11.35 -5.77 -11.54
C GLN A 115 10.81 -5.97 -12.95
N ILE A 116 9.49 -5.96 -13.15
CA ILE A 116 8.86 -6.03 -14.48
C ILE A 116 9.37 -4.88 -15.36
N GLN A 117 9.37 -3.64 -14.85
CA GLN A 117 9.89 -2.49 -15.57
C GLN A 117 11.36 -2.68 -16.02
N THR A 118 12.18 -3.25 -15.15
CA THR A 118 13.60 -3.50 -15.45
C THR A 118 13.76 -4.54 -16.55
N LEU A 119 12.96 -5.62 -16.52
CA LEU A 119 12.97 -6.68 -17.54
C LEU A 119 12.46 -6.20 -18.91
N LEU A 120 11.60 -5.18 -18.92
CA LEU A 120 11.08 -4.58 -20.16
C LEU A 120 11.99 -3.48 -20.71
N ARG A 121 13.05 -3.08 -20.00
CA ARG A 121 14.01 -2.11 -20.53
C ARG A 121 14.89 -2.78 -21.60
N PRO A 122 15.05 -2.20 -22.80
CA PRO A 122 15.90 -2.76 -23.85
C PRO A 122 17.37 -2.81 -23.45
#